data_AF-A0A817WHA9-F1
#
_entry.id   AF-A0A817WHA9-F1
#
_cell.length_a   1.000
_cell.length_b   1.000
_cell.length_c   1.000
_cell.angle_alpha   90.00
_cell.angle_beta   90.00
_cell.angle_gamma   90.00
#
_symmetry.space_group_name_H-M   'P 1'
#
loop_
_entity.id
_entity.type
_entity.pdbx_description
1 polymer ?
#
loop_
_entity_poly.entity_id
_entity_poly.type
_entity_poly.pdbx_seq_one_letter_code
_entity_poly.pdbx_strand_id
1 'polypeptide(L)'
;MEHYLLLLFIGLYLLHYTESTIGPGDRKSSSRIPEKIVPSSSVSSSFKPYVSSASIPKESFPPSETHVLQRNLLQENINPKSILENYQSYCYTCIDTRQFTFPTLIFITPWNNHGYDLVKIFTQKFDYISPVWFSIKRIGIEKYSIEGTHDIDSKWIETLKEQHSDIRIVPRVLFDKWPANDVHALFQSEDEKQQLSLTLKNFLIEYNHLFDGYVLELLAQFSDSSKSVLNHIISDITEHIHQIDNNTTKKKEVILTVPPVEEYFSKNDFQTLSEYLDGFIVMTYDFPTKEPGPVSPLG
;
A
#
# COMPACT_ATOMS: atom_id res chain seq x y z
N MET A 1 33.18 -19.42 4.36
CA MET A 1 32.79 -18.26 5.18
C MET A 1 31.74 -17.37 4.50
N GLU A 2 31.58 -17.41 3.17
CA GLU A 2 30.58 -16.60 2.46
C GLU A 2 29.14 -17.08 2.60
N HIS A 3 28.89 -18.39 2.77
CA HIS A 3 27.51 -18.91 2.95
C HIS A 3 26.87 -18.57 4.31
N TYR A 4 27.66 -18.23 5.33
CA TYR A 4 27.13 -17.85 6.65
C TYR A 4 26.72 -16.37 6.72
N LEU A 5 27.33 -15.49 5.90
CA LEU A 5 26.93 -14.08 5.82
C LEU A 5 25.58 -13.92 5.13
N LEU A 6 25.30 -14.70 4.07
CA LEU A 6 24.04 -14.63 3.33
C LEU A 6 22.83 -15.02 4.20
N LEU A 7 22.98 -16.06 5.04
CA LEU A 7 21.95 -16.49 5.99
C LEU A 7 21.72 -15.46 7.12
N LEU A 8 22.75 -14.72 7.52
CA LEU A 8 22.63 -13.64 8.51
C LEU A 8 21.91 -12.40 7.94
N PHE A 9 22.14 -12.05 6.67
CA PHE A 9 21.42 -10.96 6.00
C PHE A 9 19.94 -11.29 5.75
N ILE A 10 19.63 -12.53 5.35
CA ILE A 10 18.24 -12.98 5.14
C ILE A 10 17.48 -13.05 6.49
N GLY A 11 18.13 -13.51 7.56
CA GLY A 11 17.53 -13.59 8.89
C GLY A 11 17.18 -12.22 9.50
N LEU A 12 18.02 -11.19 9.28
CA LEU A 12 17.76 -9.82 9.74
C LEU A 12 16.65 -9.11 8.95
N TYR A 13 16.50 -9.42 7.65
CA TYR A 13 15.47 -8.81 6.81
C TYR A 13 14.06 -9.37 7.10
N LEU A 14 13.95 -10.67 7.36
CA LEU A 14 12.68 -11.30 7.78
C LEU A 14 12.22 -10.83 9.17
N LEU A 15 13.15 -10.57 10.11
CA LEU A 15 12.81 -10.03 11.44
C LEU A 15 12.27 -8.60 11.36
N HIS A 16 12.81 -7.74 10.48
CA HIS A 16 12.29 -6.39 10.30
C HIS A 16 10.94 -6.33 9.57
N TYR A 17 10.64 -7.29 8.69
CA TYR A 17 9.32 -7.38 8.07
C TYR A 17 8.23 -7.83 9.05
N THR A 18 8.60 -8.55 10.13
CA THR A 18 7.65 -9.00 11.17
C THR A 18 7.30 -7.96 12.22
N GLU A 19 7.98 -6.80 12.27
CA GLU A 19 7.71 -5.75 13.27
C GLU A 19 6.96 -4.52 12.75
N SER A 20 6.62 -4.46 11.47
CA SER A 20 5.70 -3.46 10.94
C SER A 20 4.25 -3.95 11.00
N THR A 21 3.42 -3.18 11.71
CA THR A 21 1.97 -3.29 11.95
C THR A 21 1.52 -4.28 13.04
N ILE A 22 1.89 -4.00 14.29
CA ILE A 22 1.04 -4.31 15.45
C ILE A 22 0.60 -2.97 16.04
N GLY A 23 -0.64 -2.56 15.73
CA GLY A 23 -1.33 -1.49 16.46
C GLY A 23 -1.60 -1.92 17.92
N PRO A 24 -1.90 -0.97 18.83
CA PRO A 24 -1.96 -1.26 20.25
C PRO A 24 -3.19 -2.12 20.58
N GLY A 25 -2.97 -3.43 20.72
CA GLY A 25 -3.97 -4.36 21.26
C GLY A 25 -3.81 -4.50 22.77
N ASP A 26 -4.87 -4.18 23.50
CA ASP A 26 -5.02 -4.40 24.94
C ASP A 26 -4.61 -5.82 25.35
N ARG A 27 -3.53 -5.94 26.13
CA ARG A 27 -3.19 -7.19 26.84
C ARG A 27 -3.55 -7.09 28.31
N LYS A 28 -4.59 -7.83 28.68
CA LYS A 28 -4.95 -8.19 30.07
C LYS A 28 -3.75 -8.79 30.79
N SER A 29 -3.58 -8.38 32.04
CA SER A 29 -2.51 -8.81 32.94
C SER A 29 -2.57 -10.32 33.25
N SER A 30 -1.44 -11.00 33.11
CA SER A 30 -1.15 -12.21 33.89
C SER A 30 0.13 -11.98 34.69
N SER A 31 0.01 -12.04 36.01
CA SER A 31 1.04 -11.88 37.01
C SER A 31 2.12 -12.96 36.89
N ARG A 32 3.37 -12.55 36.65
CA ARG A 32 4.57 -13.30 37.04
C ARG A 32 5.42 -12.41 37.93
N ILE A 33 5.75 -12.94 39.10
CA ILE A 33 6.61 -12.32 40.11
C ILE A 33 8.04 -12.29 39.56
N PRO A 34 8.72 -11.13 39.47
CA PRO A 34 10.13 -11.08 39.11
C PRO A 34 11.03 -11.14 40.35
N GLU A 35 12.02 -12.02 40.25
CA GLU A 35 13.14 -12.22 41.15
C GLU A 35 14.02 -10.96 41.20
N LYS A 36 14.44 -10.54 42.40
CA LYS A 36 15.22 -9.32 42.65
C LYS A 36 16.62 -9.42 42.06
N ILE A 37 16.94 -8.58 41.09
CA ILE A 37 18.33 -8.26 40.70
C ILE A 37 18.64 -6.84 41.17
N VAL A 38 19.72 -6.70 41.92
CA VAL A 38 20.22 -5.44 42.50
C VAL A 38 20.85 -4.56 41.41
N PRO A 39 20.51 -3.26 41.30
CA PRO A 39 21.11 -2.38 40.31
C PRO A 39 22.45 -1.80 40.78
N SER A 40 23.47 -1.89 39.92
CA SER A 40 24.71 -1.12 40.03
C SER A 40 24.52 0.31 39.52
N SER A 41 25.38 1.18 40.01
CA SER A 41 25.32 2.65 40.06
C SER A 41 25.25 3.42 38.74
N SER A 42 24.23 4.29 38.65
CA SER A 42 24.21 5.69 38.20
C SER A 42 25.27 6.21 37.21
N VAL A 43 24.83 6.51 35.99
CA VAL A 43 25.28 7.69 35.22
C VAL A 43 24.03 8.39 34.69
N SER A 44 23.70 9.57 35.23
CA SER A 44 22.56 10.37 34.82
C SER A 44 22.92 11.29 33.65
N SER A 45 22.63 10.87 32.41
CA SER A 45 22.58 11.80 31.29
C SER A 45 21.22 12.51 31.29
N SER A 46 21.14 13.67 31.94
CA SER A 46 19.95 14.52 31.90
C SER A 46 19.80 15.15 30.50
N PHE A 47 19.07 14.48 29.62
CA PHE A 47 18.52 15.09 28.42
C PHE A 47 17.45 16.10 28.87
N LYS A 48 17.73 17.40 28.76
CA LYS A 48 16.70 18.44 28.93
C LYS A 48 16.07 18.68 27.57
N PRO A 49 14.76 18.42 27.37
CA PRO A 49 14.08 18.83 26.16
C PRO A 49 14.15 20.36 26.06
N TYR A 50 14.45 20.88 24.88
CA TYR A 50 14.27 22.29 24.58
C TYR A 50 12.76 22.59 24.61
N VAL A 51 12.26 23.07 25.75
CA VAL A 51 10.89 23.57 25.86
C VAL A 51 10.89 24.99 25.31
N SER A 52 10.55 25.13 24.04
CA SER A 52 10.16 26.42 23.47
C SER A 52 8.93 26.93 24.23
N SER A 53 9.03 28.13 24.80
CA SER A 53 7.94 28.84 25.48
C SER A 53 6.93 29.48 24.51
N ALA A 54 7.05 29.22 23.20
CA ALA A 54 6.02 29.60 22.25
C ALA A 54 4.82 28.67 22.43
N SER A 55 3.67 29.25 22.81
CA SER A 55 2.38 28.55 22.87
C SER A 55 2.15 27.81 21.55
N ILE A 56 2.20 26.49 21.59
CA ILE A 56 1.70 25.63 20.52
C ILE A 56 0.25 26.08 20.28
N PRO A 57 -0.13 26.47 19.04
CA PRO A 57 -1.51 26.79 18.71
C PRO A 57 -2.41 25.64 19.16
N LYS A 58 -3.46 25.93 19.93
CA LYS A 58 -4.34 24.90 20.49
C LYS A 58 -5.18 24.19 19.43
N GLU A 59 -5.46 24.84 18.29
CA GLU A 59 -6.25 24.31 17.18
C GLU A 59 -5.74 24.88 15.83
N SER A 60 -5.81 24.09 14.76
CA SER A 60 -5.51 24.54 13.39
C SER A 60 -6.59 25.50 12.90
N PHE A 61 -6.24 26.39 11.96
CA PHE A 61 -7.20 27.19 11.24
C PHE A 61 -8.20 26.32 10.46
N PRO A 62 -9.45 26.78 10.31
CA PRO A 62 -10.45 26.08 9.51
C PRO A 62 -10.08 26.08 8.01
N PRO A 63 -10.79 25.31 7.17
CA PRO A 63 -10.65 25.39 5.72
C PRO A 63 -10.73 26.83 5.19
N SER A 64 -9.96 27.11 4.14
CA SER A 64 -9.82 28.44 3.53
C SER A 64 -10.41 28.45 2.11
N GLU A 65 -10.68 29.64 1.57
CA GLU A 65 -11.05 29.83 0.16
C GLU A 65 -9.84 29.79 -0.79
N THR A 66 -8.62 29.72 -0.26
CA THR A 66 -7.39 29.88 -1.05
C THR A 66 -6.44 28.70 -0.92
N HIS A 67 -5.75 28.40 -2.01
CA HIS A 67 -4.76 27.33 -2.08
C HIS A 67 -3.53 27.65 -1.22
N VAL A 68 -2.82 26.62 -0.75
CA VAL A 68 -1.60 26.79 0.08
C VAL A 68 -0.50 27.61 -0.62
N LEU A 69 -0.45 27.56 -1.96
CA LEU A 69 0.44 28.38 -2.78
C LEU A 69 0.11 29.88 -2.67
N GLN A 70 -1.18 30.24 -2.73
CA GLN A 70 -1.63 31.65 -2.63
C GLN A 70 -1.39 32.22 -1.24
N ARG A 71 -1.38 31.35 -0.21
CA ARG A 71 -1.07 31.70 1.18
C ARG A 71 0.42 31.66 1.50
N ASN A 72 1.28 31.40 0.50
CA ASN A 72 2.73 31.31 0.67
C ASN A 72 3.15 30.30 1.76
N LEU A 73 2.44 29.16 1.86
CA LEU A 73 2.70 28.12 2.88
C LEU A 73 3.69 27.04 2.42
N LEU A 74 4.02 27.01 1.13
CA LEU A 74 5.06 26.13 0.58
C LEU A 74 6.40 26.89 0.56
N GLN A 75 7.26 26.58 1.53
CA GLN A 75 8.55 27.24 1.75
C GLN A 75 9.62 26.18 2.05
N GLU A 76 10.88 26.43 1.69
CA GLU A 76 11.99 25.54 2.04
C GLU A 76 12.27 25.54 3.55
N ASN A 77 12.25 26.72 4.17
CA ASN A 77 12.48 26.90 5.60
C ASN A 77 11.15 26.92 6.36
N ILE A 78 10.60 25.73 6.64
CA ILE A 78 9.29 25.59 7.26
C ILE A 78 9.35 25.85 8.77
N ASN A 79 8.41 26.65 9.28
CA ASN A 79 8.20 26.86 10.71
C ASN A 79 7.20 25.82 11.26
N PRO A 80 7.54 25.04 12.31
CA PRO A 80 6.61 24.09 12.94
C PRO A 80 5.28 24.73 13.36
N LYS A 81 5.32 25.98 13.85
CA LYS A 81 4.11 26.72 14.21
C LYS A 81 3.19 26.91 13.00
N SER A 82 3.75 27.23 11.83
CA SER A 82 2.99 27.40 10.59
C SER A 82 2.30 26.10 10.16
N ILE A 83 2.94 24.94 10.35
CA ILE A 83 2.33 23.63 10.06
C ILE A 83 1.14 23.41 11.00
N LEU A 84 1.36 23.57 12.31
CA LEU A 84 0.34 23.35 13.33
C LEU A 84 -0.87 24.29 13.19
N GLU A 85 -0.64 25.52 12.72
CA GLU A 85 -1.70 26.48 12.44
C GLU A 85 -2.48 26.16 11.16
N ASN A 86 -1.92 25.43 10.18
CA ASN A 86 -2.52 25.31 8.84
C ASN A 86 -2.81 23.88 8.37
N TYR A 87 -2.42 22.82 9.10
CA TYR A 87 -2.51 21.44 8.59
C TYR A 87 -3.94 20.98 8.26
N GLN A 88 -4.97 21.54 8.90
CA GLN A 88 -6.38 21.26 8.56
C GLN A 88 -7.00 22.28 7.60
N SER A 89 -6.30 23.37 7.31
CA SER A 89 -6.81 24.49 6.52
C SER A 89 -6.65 24.25 5.02
N TYR A 90 -7.32 23.22 4.48
CA TYR A 90 -7.36 22.97 3.04
C TYR A 90 -8.23 24.01 2.29
N CYS A 91 -8.09 24.12 0.97
CA CYS A 91 -8.92 25.01 0.16
C CYS A 91 -10.29 24.37 -0.14
N TYR A 92 -11.37 24.80 0.51
CA TYR A 92 -12.69 24.19 0.34
C TYR A 92 -13.36 24.55 -1.00
N THR A 93 -13.02 25.71 -1.58
CA THR A 93 -13.47 26.13 -2.92
C THR A 93 -12.70 25.44 -4.04
N CYS A 94 -11.58 24.79 -3.72
CA CYS A 94 -10.70 24.12 -4.69
C CYS A 94 -10.86 22.59 -4.70
N ILE A 95 -11.80 22.01 -3.95
CA ILE A 95 -11.92 20.55 -3.77
C ILE A 95 -12.05 19.80 -5.11
N ASP A 96 -12.78 20.38 -6.05
CA ASP A 96 -13.03 19.79 -7.37
C ASP A 96 -11.97 20.17 -8.42
N THR A 97 -10.99 21.00 -8.06
CA THR A 97 -9.95 21.45 -8.98
C THR A 97 -8.68 20.59 -8.88
N ARG A 98 -8.27 19.97 -10.00
CA ARG A 98 -6.98 19.29 -10.10
C ARG A 98 -5.87 20.25 -10.51
N GLN A 99 -4.82 20.31 -9.71
CA GLN A 99 -3.56 21.01 -10.05
C GLN A 99 -2.55 20.06 -10.69
N PHE A 100 -2.65 18.77 -10.40
CA PHE A 100 -1.82 17.71 -10.95
C PHE A 100 -2.61 16.98 -12.04
N THR A 101 -2.02 16.87 -13.23
CA THR A 101 -2.74 16.41 -14.45
C THR A 101 -2.43 14.97 -14.82
N PHE A 102 -1.47 14.32 -14.17
CA PHE A 102 -1.16 12.92 -14.42
C PHE A 102 -2.08 12.01 -13.58
N PRO A 103 -2.21 10.73 -13.98
CA PRO A 103 -2.97 9.76 -13.21
C PRO A 103 -2.55 9.74 -11.73
N THR A 104 -3.52 9.77 -10.82
CA THR A 104 -3.28 9.65 -9.39
C THR A 104 -4.07 8.49 -8.81
N LEU A 105 -3.36 7.64 -8.09
CA LEU A 105 -3.91 6.54 -7.32
C LEU A 105 -3.67 6.79 -5.85
N ILE A 106 -4.65 6.44 -5.02
CA ILE A 106 -4.50 6.45 -3.56
C ILE A 106 -4.88 5.12 -2.95
N PHE A 107 -4.12 4.71 -1.93
CA PHE A 107 -4.43 3.54 -1.12
C PHE A 107 -5.32 3.93 0.07
N ILE A 108 -6.31 3.07 0.37
CA ILE A 108 -7.22 3.26 1.50
C ILE A 108 -7.21 2.03 2.38
N THR A 109 -6.97 2.22 3.67
CA THR A 109 -6.74 1.12 4.62
C THR A 109 -7.82 1.10 5.70
N PRO A 110 -8.36 -0.08 6.08
CA PRO A 110 -9.42 -0.20 7.08
C PRO A 110 -8.98 0.20 8.50
N TRP A 111 -7.67 0.16 8.81
CA TRP A 111 -7.15 0.61 10.12
C TRP A 111 -6.93 2.12 10.23
N ASN A 112 -7.18 2.89 9.17
CA ASN A 112 -7.12 4.36 9.17
C ASN A 112 -8.40 4.95 8.57
N ASN A 113 -9.47 4.94 9.38
CA ASN A 113 -10.81 5.38 8.98
C ASN A 113 -10.86 6.80 8.42
N HIS A 114 -9.95 7.69 8.86
CA HIS A 114 -9.91 9.06 8.35
C HIS A 114 -9.67 9.12 6.84
N GLY A 115 -8.99 8.13 6.26
CA GLY A 115 -8.79 8.02 4.82
C GLY A 115 -10.12 7.97 4.05
N TYR A 116 -11.10 7.19 4.53
CA TYR A 116 -12.41 7.07 3.89
C TYR A 116 -13.16 8.40 3.82
N ASP A 117 -13.02 9.22 4.86
CA ASP A 117 -13.60 10.56 4.91
C ASP A 117 -12.89 11.54 3.97
N LEU A 118 -11.56 11.51 3.95
CA LEU A 118 -10.78 12.38 3.05
C LEU A 118 -11.06 12.09 1.58
N VAL A 119 -11.21 10.82 1.19
CA VAL A 119 -11.54 10.49 -0.20
C VAL A 119 -12.86 11.11 -0.61
N LYS A 120 -13.93 11.00 0.18
CA LYS A 120 -15.23 11.60 -0.13
C LYS A 120 -15.16 13.13 -0.31
N ILE A 121 -14.25 13.80 0.38
CA ILE A 121 -14.05 15.26 0.28
C ILE A 121 -13.29 15.60 -1.02
N PHE A 122 -12.31 14.79 -1.40
CA PHE A 122 -11.39 15.08 -2.49
C PHE A 122 -11.54 14.14 -3.70
N THR A 123 -12.70 13.49 -3.86
CA THR A 123 -12.94 12.43 -4.87
C THR A 123 -12.53 12.87 -6.29
N GLN A 124 -12.82 14.12 -6.67
CA GLN A 124 -12.49 14.69 -7.98
C GLN A 124 -10.98 14.82 -8.25
N LYS A 125 -10.15 14.67 -7.21
CA LYS A 125 -8.69 14.75 -7.35
C LYS A 125 -8.04 13.44 -7.76
N PHE A 126 -8.78 12.33 -7.74
CA PHE A 126 -8.24 11.00 -7.95
C PHE A 126 -8.85 10.32 -9.18
N ASP A 127 -8.02 9.58 -9.92
CA ASP A 127 -8.51 8.69 -10.99
C ASP A 127 -8.72 7.27 -10.45
N TYR A 128 -7.89 6.86 -9.49
CA TYR A 128 -7.90 5.53 -8.91
C TYR A 128 -7.98 5.55 -7.39
N ILE A 129 -8.84 4.69 -6.85
CA ILE A 129 -8.87 4.34 -5.44
C ILE A 129 -8.53 2.87 -5.31
N SER A 130 -7.55 2.54 -4.48
CA SER A 130 -7.11 1.17 -4.21
C SER A 130 -7.34 0.82 -2.75
N PRO A 131 -8.53 0.30 -2.39
CA PRO A 131 -8.76 -0.21 -1.05
C PRO A 131 -7.87 -1.41 -0.72
N VAL A 132 -7.33 -1.45 0.49
CA VAL A 132 -6.40 -2.47 0.99
C VAL A 132 -7.15 -3.47 1.84
N TRP A 133 -7.94 -4.33 1.17
CA TRP A 133 -8.80 -5.32 1.83
C TRP A 133 -8.34 -6.75 1.58
N PHE A 134 -7.86 -7.04 0.38
CA PHE A 134 -7.79 -8.41 -0.08
C PHE A 134 -6.41 -9.03 0.07
N SER A 135 -6.42 -10.30 0.45
CA SER A 135 -5.28 -11.20 0.25
C SER A 135 -5.75 -12.48 -0.41
N ILE A 136 -4.89 -13.10 -1.20
CA ILE A 136 -5.19 -14.38 -1.86
C ILE A 136 -4.27 -15.47 -1.32
N LYS A 137 -4.85 -16.65 -1.08
CA LYS A 137 -4.13 -17.82 -0.59
C LYS A 137 -4.52 -19.07 -1.33
N ARG A 138 -3.57 -20.00 -1.45
CA ARG A 138 -3.83 -21.38 -1.83
C ARG A 138 -4.42 -22.13 -0.63
N ILE A 139 -5.56 -22.78 -0.81
CA ILE A 139 -6.28 -23.53 0.24
C ILE A 139 -6.37 -25.03 -0.06
N GLY A 140 -5.82 -25.46 -1.19
CA GLY A 140 -5.76 -26.84 -1.64
C GLY A 140 -5.16 -26.94 -3.04
N ILE A 141 -5.06 -28.16 -3.56
CA ILE A 141 -4.67 -28.38 -4.96
C ILE A 141 -5.64 -27.63 -5.86
N GLU A 142 -5.11 -26.73 -6.69
CA GLU A 142 -5.90 -25.99 -7.69
C GLU A 142 -7.05 -25.17 -7.07
N LYS A 143 -6.91 -24.80 -5.80
CA LYS A 143 -7.95 -24.08 -5.04
C LYS A 143 -7.36 -22.87 -4.35
N TYR A 144 -7.93 -21.72 -4.68
CA TYR A 144 -7.54 -20.43 -4.12
C TYR A 144 -8.73 -19.78 -3.44
N SER A 145 -8.44 -18.95 -2.43
CA SER A 145 -9.45 -18.17 -1.71
C SER A 145 -8.96 -16.74 -1.55
N ILE A 146 -9.88 -15.80 -1.79
CA ILE A 146 -9.68 -14.39 -1.52
C ILE A 146 -10.30 -14.09 -0.16
N GLU A 147 -9.46 -13.61 0.75
CA GLU A 147 -9.85 -13.16 2.09
C GLU A 147 -10.10 -11.65 2.11
N GLY A 148 -10.77 -11.14 3.15
CA GLY A 148 -11.00 -9.70 3.35
C GLY A 148 -12.30 -9.16 2.76
N THR A 149 -13.19 -10.02 2.25
CA THR A 149 -14.50 -9.60 1.68
C THR A 149 -15.43 -8.91 2.68
N HIS A 150 -15.23 -9.13 3.98
CA HIS A 150 -16.01 -8.47 5.03
C HIS A 150 -15.69 -6.97 5.17
N ASP A 151 -14.57 -6.50 4.63
CA ASP A 151 -14.17 -5.08 4.66
C ASP A 151 -14.77 -4.27 3.49
N ILE A 152 -15.49 -4.93 2.57
CA ILE A 152 -16.12 -4.25 1.43
C ILE A 152 -17.23 -3.32 1.91
N ASP A 153 -17.05 -2.03 1.69
CA ASP A 153 -18.07 -1.01 1.88
C ASP A 153 -18.65 -0.58 0.52
N SER A 154 -19.67 -1.31 0.05
CA SER A 154 -20.34 -1.03 -1.22
C SER A 154 -20.98 0.36 -1.25
N LYS A 155 -21.53 0.83 -0.12
CA LYS A 155 -22.20 2.14 -0.04
C LYS A 155 -21.19 3.28 -0.17
N TRP A 156 -20.02 3.11 0.44
CA TRP A 156 -18.92 4.06 0.28
C TRP A 156 -18.47 4.11 -1.18
N ILE A 157 -18.28 2.97 -1.85
CA ILE A 157 -17.93 2.91 -3.27
C ILE A 157 -18.99 3.59 -4.14
N GLU A 158 -20.26 3.28 -3.93
CA GLU A 158 -21.39 3.90 -4.64
C GLU A 158 -21.37 5.41 -4.48
N THR A 159 -21.16 5.92 -3.26
CA THR A 159 -21.04 7.36 -2.99
C THR A 159 -19.90 8.00 -3.79
N LEU A 160 -18.74 7.35 -3.89
CA LEU A 160 -17.62 7.86 -4.68
C LEU A 160 -17.94 7.89 -6.18
N LYS A 161 -18.57 6.84 -6.69
CA LYS A 161 -18.96 6.75 -8.12
C LYS A 161 -20.08 7.72 -8.47
N GLU A 162 -20.98 8.03 -7.54
CA GLU A 162 -22.00 9.08 -7.71
C GLU A 162 -21.35 10.47 -7.79
N GLN A 163 -20.32 10.73 -6.98
CA GLN A 163 -19.59 11.99 -7.02
C GLN A 163 -18.71 12.12 -8.26
N HIS A 164 -17.99 11.06 -8.64
CA HIS A 164 -17.06 11.04 -9.75
C HIS A 164 -17.27 9.76 -10.57
N SER A 165 -18.13 9.83 -11.59
CA SER A 165 -18.52 8.65 -12.41
C SER A 165 -17.37 7.98 -13.15
N ASP A 166 -16.25 8.67 -13.32
CA ASP A 166 -15.06 8.16 -13.98
C ASP A 166 -14.02 7.55 -13.02
N ILE A 167 -14.22 7.65 -11.71
CA ILE A 167 -13.29 7.08 -10.73
C ILE A 167 -13.24 5.56 -10.82
N ARG A 168 -12.03 5.02 -10.78
CA ARG A 168 -11.77 3.59 -10.85
C ARG A 168 -11.46 3.01 -9.49
N ILE A 169 -12.20 1.98 -9.09
CA ILE A 169 -11.96 1.26 -7.84
C ILE A 169 -11.15 0.01 -8.16
N VAL A 170 -9.88 -0.01 -7.78
CA VAL A 170 -8.92 -1.08 -8.09
C VAL A 170 -8.34 -1.66 -6.81
N PRO A 171 -9.08 -2.51 -6.07
CA PRO A 171 -8.62 -3.02 -4.78
C PRO A 171 -7.26 -3.69 -4.88
N ARG A 172 -6.46 -3.51 -3.83
CA ARG A 172 -5.18 -4.18 -3.71
C ARG A 172 -5.38 -5.65 -3.34
N VAL A 173 -4.76 -6.55 -4.09
CA VAL A 173 -4.69 -7.99 -3.78
C VAL A 173 -3.26 -8.32 -3.38
N LEU A 174 -3.09 -8.68 -2.10
CA LEU A 174 -1.81 -9.05 -1.52
C LEU A 174 -1.60 -10.57 -1.55
N PHE A 175 -0.42 -11.00 -1.95
CA PHE A 175 0.06 -12.37 -1.79
C PHE A 175 0.88 -12.46 -0.50
N ASP A 176 0.21 -12.57 0.66
CA ASP A 176 0.86 -12.54 1.98
C ASP A 176 1.22 -13.94 2.49
N LYS A 177 2.46 -14.12 2.93
CA LYS A 177 2.97 -15.30 3.66
C LYS A 177 2.67 -16.64 2.98
N TRP A 178 2.91 -16.72 1.68
CA TRP A 178 2.77 -17.98 0.95
C TRP A 178 3.82 -19.00 1.42
N PRO A 179 3.41 -20.18 1.91
CA PRO A 179 4.35 -21.25 2.24
C PRO A 179 5.16 -21.68 1.02
N ALA A 180 6.43 -22.06 1.22
CA ALA A 180 7.31 -22.48 0.13
C ALA A 180 6.71 -23.60 -0.75
N ASN A 181 5.95 -24.52 -0.15
CA ASN A 181 5.26 -25.58 -0.89
C ASN A 181 4.15 -25.05 -1.82
N ASP A 182 3.44 -24.00 -1.42
CA ASP A 182 2.39 -23.38 -2.24
C ASP A 182 3.00 -22.54 -3.37
N VAL A 183 4.09 -21.83 -3.07
CA VAL A 183 4.91 -21.17 -4.10
C VAL A 183 5.40 -22.21 -5.11
N HIS A 184 5.97 -23.32 -4.65
CA HIS A 184 6.45 -24.39 -5.52
C HIS A 184 5.33 -24.98 -6.38
N ALA A 185 4.17 -25.28 -5.79
CA ALA A 185 3.02 -25.81 -6.53
C ALA A 185 2.57 -24.86 -7.65
N LEU A 186 2.42 -23.56 -7.34
CA LEU A 186 2.04 -22.54 -8.32
C LEU A 186 3.07 -22.42 -9.46
N PHE A 187 4.36 -22.42 -9.14
CA PHE A 187 5.41 -22.24 -10.15
C PHE A 187 5.57 -23.46 -11.06
N GLN A 188 5.29 -24.68 -10.58
CA GLN A 188 5.51 -25.92 -11.35
C GLN A 188 4.29 -26.39 -12.16
N SER A 189 3.07 -25.98 -11.83
CA SER A 189 1.86 -26.45 -12.50
C SER A 189 1.20 -25.34 -13.31
N GLU A 190 0.88 -25.59 -14.58
CA GLU A 190 0.07 -24.65 -15.38
C GLU A 190 -1.39 -24.63 -14.88
N ASP A 191 -1.93 -25.78 -14.46
CA ASP A 191 -3.28 -25.84 -13.91
C ASP A 191 -3.42 -24.97 -12.65
N GLU A 192 -2.39 -24.91 -11.80
CA GLU A 192 -2.37 -24.02 -10.63
C GLU A 192 -2.38 -22.53 -11.03
N LYS A 193 -1.60 -22.13 -12.05
CA LYS A 193 -1.58 -20.75 -12.56
C LYS A 193 -2.92 -20.34 -13.19
N GLN A 194 -3.53 -21.26 -13.94
CA GLN A 194 -4.85 -21.07 -14.54
C GLN A 194 -5.92 -20.92 -13.46
N GLN A 195 -5.92 -21.77 -12.42
CA GLN A 195 -6.89 -21.68 -11.33
C GLN A 195 -6.72 -20.42 -10.48
N LEU A 196 -5.48 -19.96 -10.26
CA LEU A 196 -5.23 -18.66 -9.63
C LEU A 196 -5.85 -17.52 -10.44
N SER A 197 -5.58 -17.49 -11.74
CA SER A 197 -6.08 -16.46 -12.67
C SER A 197 -7.61 -16.48 -12.76
N LEU A 198 -8.22 -17.67 -12.85
CA LEU A 198 -9.66 -17.86 -12.85
C LEU A 198 -10.30 -17.44 -11.52
N THR A 199 -9.64 -17.68 -10.39
CA THR A 199 -10.15 -17.25 -9.08
C THR A 199 -10.25 -15.73 -9.00
N LEU A 200 -9.19 -15.01 -9.40
CA LEU A 200 -9.18 -13.55 -9.44
C LEU A 200 -10.21 -13.00 -10.44
N LYS A 201 -10.28 -13.59 -11.64
CA LYS A 201 -11.27 -13.23 -12.66
C LYS A 201 -12.71 -13.38 -12.15
N ASN A 202 -13.04 -14.54 -11.57
CA ASN A 202 -14.39 -14.84 -11.10
C ASN A 202 -14.81 -13.93 -9.96
N PHE A 203 -13.90 -13.60 -9.05
CA PHE A 203 -14.17 -12.61 -8.01
C PHE A 203 -14.46 -11.23 -8.60
N LEU A 204 -13.68 -10.79 -9.59
CA LEU A 204 -13.94 -9.51 -10.24
C LEU A 204 -15.26 -9.49 -11.01
N ILE A 205 -15.70 -10.63 -11.56
CA ILE A 205 -17.03 -10.80 -12.16
C ILE A 205 -18.14 -10.68 -11.10
N GLU A 206 -17.98 -11.36 -9.95
CA GLU A 206 -18.93 -11.29 -8.83
C GLU A 206 -19.15 -9.84 -8.36
N TYR A 207 -18.05 -9.08 -8.23
CA TYR A 207 -18.06 -7.69 -7.79
C TYR A 207 -17.96 -6.67 -8.94
N ASN A 208 -18.38 -7.05 -10.16
CA ASN A 208 -18.20 -6.24 -11.38
C ASN A 208 -18.77 -4.82 -11.28
N HIS A 209 -19.84 -4.64 -10.50
CA HIS A 209 -20.49 -3.35 -10.28
C HIS A 209 -19.69 -2.41 -9.35
N LEU A 210 -18.83 -2.96 -8.49
CA LEU A 210 -18.03 -2.19 -7.54
C LEU A 210 -16.63 -1.93 -8.05
N PHE A 211 -15.96 -2.95 -8.59
CA PHE A 211 -14.53 -2.92 -8.86
C PHE A 211 -14.23 -2.83 -10.35
N ASP A 212 -13.20 -2.05 -10.69
CA ASP A 212 -12.75 -1.74 -12.04
C ASP A 212 -11.41 -2.41 -12.38
N GLY A 213 -10.90 -3.28 -11.50
CA GLY A 213 -9.61 -3.93 -11.67
C GLY A 213 -8.93 -4.29 -10.36
N TYR A 214 -7.62 -4.50 -10.41
CA TYR A 214 -6.78 -4.76 -9.24
C TYR A 214 -5.48 -3.98 -9.26
N VAL A 215 -4.99 -3.69 -8.05
CA VAL A 215 -3.57 -3.48 -7.81
C VAL A 215 -3.00 -4.80 -7.27
N LEU A 216 -2.03 -5.40 -7.95
CA LEU A 216 -1.38 -6.62 -7.52
C LEU A 216 -0.11 -6.30 -6.72
N GLU A 217 0.03 -6.92 -5.55
CA GLU A 217 1.23 -6.84 -4.72
C GLU A 217 1.73 -8.26 -4.41
N LEU A 218 2.76 -8.68 -5.14
CA LEU A 218 3.28 -10.05 -5.04
C LEU A 218 4.80 -10.20 -5.18
N LEU A 219 5.50 -9.21 -5.74
CA LEU A 219 6.91 -9.37 -6.12
C LEU A 219 7.81 -9.75 -4.94
N ALA A 220 7.65 -9.10 -3.78
CA ALA A 220 8.45 -9.38 -2.60
C ALA A 220 8.27 -10.83 -2.10
N GLN A 221 7.05 -11.36 -2.17
CA GLN A 221 6.72 -12.73 -1.74
C GLN A 221 7.39 -13.80 -2.62
N PHE A 222 7.66 -13.47 -3.89
CA PHE A 222 8.23 -14.40 -4.87
C PHE A 222 9.67 -14.04 -5.27
N SER A 223 10.36 -13.25 -4.45
CA SER A 223 11.69 -12.71 -4.74
C SER A 223 12.76 -13.79 -5.02
N ASP A 224 12.69 -14.93 -4.33
CA ASP A 224 13.61 -16.05 -4.54
C ASP A 224 13.22 -16.98 -5.72
N SER A 225 12.15 -16.64 -6.44
CA SER A 225 11.57 -17.50 -7.48
C SER A 225 11.97 -17.07 -8.89
N SER A 226 11.69 -17.92 -9.88
CA SER A 226 12.02 -17.62 -11.28
C SER A 226 11.24 -16.40 -11.79
N LYS A 227 11.94 -15.32 -12.16
CA LYS A 227 11.34 -14.10 -12.71
C LYS A 227 10.52 -14.36 -13.98
N SER A 228 10.97 -15.25 -14.86
CA SER A 228 10.23 -15.55 -16.09
C SER A 228 8.90 -16.23 -15.80
N VAL A 229 8.85 -17.12 -14.80
CA VAL A 229 7.62 -17.79 -14.37
C VAL A 229 6.70 -16.81 -13.65
N LEU A 230 7.26 -15.92 -12.82
CA LEU A 230 6.50 -14.87 -12.15
C LEU A 230 5.85 -13.90 -13.17
N ASN A 231 6.61 -13.49 -14.19
CA ASN A 231 6.08 -12.65 -15.26
C ASN A 231 4.97 -13.38 -16.03
N HIS A 232 5.15 -14.68 -16.33
CA HIS A 232 4.11 -15.52 -16.95
C HIS A 232 2.83 -15.56 -16.11
N ILE A 233 2.94 -15.76 -14.78
CA ILE A 233 1.78 -15.72 -13.86
C ILE A 233 1.07 -14.35 -13.92
N ILE A 234 1.82 -13.25 -13.89
CA ILE A 234 1.24 -11.89 -13.92
C ILE A 234 0.54 -11.64 -15.27
N SER A 235 1.16 -12.04 -16.38
CA SER A 235 0.57 -11.95 -17.71
C SER A 235 -0.72 -12.78 -17.82
N ASP A 236 -0.70 -14.05 -17.37
CA ASP A 236 -1.88 -14.93 -17.37
C ASP A 236 -3.05 -14.32 -16.58
N ILE A 237 -2.79 -13.79 -15.37
CA ILE A 237 -3.80 -13.11 -14.55
C ILE A 237 -4.39 -11.92 -15.33
N THR A 238 -3.52 -11.12 -15.95
CA THR A 238 -3.91 -9.89 -16.64
C THR A 238 -4.76 -10.19 -17.88
N GLU A 239 -4.35 -11.16 -18.71
CA GLU A 239 -5.11 -11.59 -19.87
C GLU A 239 -6.50 -12.12 -19.48
N HIS A 240 -6.58 -12.94 -18.44
CA HIS A 240 -7.87 -13.45 -17.94
C HIS A 240 -8.81 -12.33 -17.49
N ILE A 241 -8.27 -11.29 -16.84
CA ILE A 241 -9.03 -10.13 -16.39
C ILE A 241 -9.47 -9.25 -17.57
N HIS A 242 -8.59 -9.02 -18.55
CA HIS A 242 -8.91 -8.23 -19.73
C HIS A 242 -9.96 -8.89 -20.64
N GLN A 243 -10.12 -10.20 -20.56
CA GLN A 243 -11.20 -10.95 -21.24
C GLN A 243 -12.57 -10.79 -20.58
N ILE A 244 -12.70 -10.12 -19.42
CA ILE A 244 -14.00 -9.89 -18.81
C ILE A 244 -14.80 -8.90 -19.66
N ASP A 245 -15.83 -9.40 -20.35
CA ASP A 245 -16.87 -8.54 -20.92
C ASP A 245 -17.79 -8.05 -19.81
N ASN A 246 -17.76 -6.76 -19.54
CA ASN A 246 -18.52 -6.14 -18.46
C ASN A 246 -19.71 -5.32 -18.97
N ASN A 247 -20.10 -5.45 -20.25
CA ASN A 247 -21.13 -4.61 -20.90
C ASN A 247 -20.89 -3.09 -20.76
N THR A 248 -19.64 -2.68 -20.53
CA THR A 248 -19.23 -1.28 -20.48
C THR A 248 -18.13 -1.01 -21.50
N THR A 249 -17.91 0.25 -21.85
CA THR A 249 -16.79 0.64 -22.70
C THR A 249 -15.44 0.63 -21.96
N LYS A 250 -15.44 0.46 -20.63
CA LYS A 250 -14.24 0.50 -19.80
C LYS A 250 -13.77 -0.92 -19.50
N LYS A 251 -12.59 -1.30 -20.01
CA LYS A 251 -11.95 -2.57 -19.65
C LYS A 251 -11.61 -2.61 -18.15
N LYS A 252 -11.50 -3.80 -17.58
CA LYS A 252 -10.89 -3.99 -16.25
C LYS A 252 -9.39 -3.76 -16.35
N GLU A 253 -8.80 -3.16 -15.31
CA GLU A 253 -7.38 -2.78 -15.32
C GLU A 253 -6.57 -3.56 -14.28
N VAL A 254 -5.33 -3.89 -14.60
CA VAL A 254 -4.39 -4.55 -13.70
C VAL A 254 -3.14 -3.71 -13.58
N ILE A 255 -2.87 -3.29 -12.35
CA ILE A 255 -1.74 -2.43 -11.99
C ILE A 255 -0.81 -3.23 -11.08
N LEU A 256 0.50 -3.16 -11.29
CA LEU A 256 1.48 -3.89 -10.47
C LEU A 256 2.23 -2.94 -9.53
N THR A 257 2.34 -3.28 -8.24
CA THR A 257 3.27 -2.59 -7.34
C THR A 257 4.70 -3.09 -7.56
N VAL A 258 5.64 -2.16 -7.64
CA VAL A 258 7.04 -2.40 -7.98
C VAL A 258 7.95 -1.78 -6.93
N PRO A 259 8.77 -2.56 -6.22
CA PRO A 259 9.81 -2.01 -5.36
C PRO A 259 10.92 -1.36 -6.20
N PRO A 260 11.58 -0.29 -5.72
CA PRO A 260 12.66 0.40 -6.43
C PRO A 260 13.99 -0.36 -6.29
N VAL A 261 13.96 -1.68 -6.52
CA VAL A 261 15.10 -2.59 -6.34
C VAL A 261 15.18 -3.50 -7.57
N GLU A 262 16.27 -3.38 -8.34
CA GLU A 262 16.46 -4.10 -9.61
C GLU A 262 16.46 -5.63 -9.44
N GLU A 263 16.91 -6.11 -8.27
CA GLU A 263 16.85 -7.53 -7.91
C GLU A 263 15.41 -8.06 -7.91
N TYR A 264 14.43 -7.27 -7.47
CA TYR A 264 13.02 -7.66 -7.46
C TYR A 264 12.31 -7.35 -8.77
N PHE A 265 12.69 -6.28 -9.47
CA PHE A 265 12.06 -5.88 -10.73
C PHE A 265 13.05 -5.17 -11.66
N SER A 266 13.42 -5.85 -12.75
CA SER A 266 14.42 -5.38 -13.70
C SER A 266 13.78 -4.66 -14.90
N LYS A 267 14.62 -4.02 -15.72
CA LYS A 267 14.20 -3.45 -17.01
C LYS A 267 13.55 -4.50 -17.94
N ASN A 268 14.04 -5.75 -17.92
CA ASN A 268 13.49 -6.81 -18.74
C ASN A 268 12.08 -7.22 -18.28
N ASP A 269 11.86 -7.24 -16.95
CA ASP A 269 10.54 -7.49 -16.37
C ASP A 269 9.55 -6.40 -16.78
N PHE A 270 9.97 -5.12 -16.70
CA PHE A 270 9.18 -3.99 -17.18
C PHE A 270 8.82 -4.12 -18.67
N GLN A 271 9.80 -4.38 -19.53
CA GLN A 271 9.56 -4.50 -20.97
C GLN A 271 8.56 -5.62 -21.28
N THR A 272 8.71 -6.78 -20.63
CA THR A 272 7.79 -7.91 -20.79
C THR A 272 6.38 -7.57 -20.31
N LEU A 273 6.25 -7.05 -19.09
CA LEU A 273 4.96 -6.88 -18.45
C LEU A 273 4.22 -5.62 -18.92
N SER A 274 4.91 -4.64 -19.51
CA SER A 274 4.30 -3.43 -20.07
C SER A 274 3.38 -3.69 -21.27
N GLU A 275 3.51 -4.86 -21.90
CA GLU A 275 2.62 -5.30 -22.99
C GLU A 275 1.26 -5.79 -22.46
N TYR A 276 1.19 -6.16 -21.17
CA TYR A 276 0.02 -6.75 -20.53
C TYR A 276 -0.64 -5.80 -19.53
N LEU A 277 0.13 -5.19 -18.64
CA LEU A 277 -0.36 -4.38 -17.53
C LEU A 277 -0.83 -2.99 -17.94
N ASP A 278 -1.75 -2.42 -17.16
CA ASP A 278 -2.30 -1.07 -17.38
C ASP A 278 -1.51 0.01 -16.63
N GLY A 279 -0.67 -0.39 -15.68
CA GLY A 279 0.17 0.55 -14.95
C GLY A 279 1.11 -0.11 -13.96
N PHE A 280 2.02 0.70 -13.45
CA PHE A 280 2.98 0.32 -12.41
C PHE A 280 2.96 1.37 -11.30
N ILE A 281 2.92 0.91 -10.05
CA ILE A 281 3.10 1.75 -8.87
C ILE A 281 4.49 1.50 -8.35
N VAL A 282 5.43 2.39 -8.67
CA VAL A 282 6.80 2.30 -8.16
C VAL A 282 6.82 2.84 -6.73
N MET A 283 7.17 1.99 -5.76
CA MET A 283 7.23 2.32 -4.34
C MET A 283 8.46 3.17 -4.01
N THR A 284 8.48 4.40 -4.50
CA THR A 284 9.60 5.36 -4.38
C THR A 284 9.66 6.02 -3.00
N TYR A 285 9.54 5.22 -1.93
CA TYR A 285 9.58 5.65 -0.54
C TYR A 285 10.17 4.52 0.33
N ASP A 286 10.38 4.81 1.62
CA ASP A 286 10.99 3.89 2.58
C ASP A 286 12.34 3.34 2.13
N PHE A 287 13.16 4.20 1.52
CA PHE A 287 14.50 3.81 1.12
C PHE A 287 15.34 3.38 2.34
N PRO A 288 16.08 2.26 2.24
CA PRO A 288 16.86 1.76 3.36
C PRO A 288 18.00 2.74 3.68
N THR A 289 18.10 3.14 4.94
CA THR A 289 19.16 4.03 5.42
C THR A 289 19.85 3.40 6.63
N LYS A 290 21.19 3.43 6.66
CA LYS A 290 21.98 2.94 7.81
C LYS A 290 22.01 3.95 8.96
N GLU A 291 21.88 5.22 8.62
CA GLU A 291 21.84 6.36 9.53
C GLU A 291 20.55 7.14 9.25
N PRO A 292 20.00 7.89 10.21
CA PRO A 292 18.80 8.70 9.97
C PRO A 292 18.93 9.58 8.73
N GLY A 293 17.97 9.46 7.81
CA GLY A 293 18.03 10.10 6.50
C GLY A 293 16.65 10.35 5.88
N PRO A 294 16.60 10.90 4.66
CA PRO A 294 15.36 11.12 3.94
C PRO A 294 14.66 9.80 3.62
N VAL A 295 13.32 9.78 3.74
CA VAL A 295 12.48 8.61 3.41
C VAL A 295 12.36 8.35 1.90
N SER A 296 12.51 9.40 1.07
CA SER A 296 12.42 9.34 -0.39
C SER A 296 13.33 10.42 -1.01
N PRO A 297 14.65 10.15 -1.17
CA PRO A 297 15.57 11.11 -1.77
C PRO A 297 15.30 11.26 -3.27
N LEU A 298 15.38 12.49 -3.78
CA LEU A 298 15.20 12.79 -5.21
C LEU A 298 16.44 12.46 -6.09
N GLY A 299 17.60 12.30 -5.46
CA GLY A 299 18.91 12.15 -6.12
C GLY A 299 19.96 13.07 -5.52
#